data_AF-D0A6K8-F1
#
_entry.id   AF-D0A6K8-F1
#
_cell.length_a   1.000
_cell.length_b   1.000
_cell.length_c   1.000
_cell.angle_alpha   90.00
_cell.angle_beta   90.00
_cell.angle_gamma   90.00
#
_symmetry.space_group_name_H-M   'P 1'
#
loop_
_entity.id
_entity.type
_entity.pdbx_description
1 polymer ?
#
loop_
_entity_poly.entity_id
_entity_poly.type
_entity_poly.pdbx_seq_one_letter_code
_entity_poly.pdbx_strand_id
1 'polypeptide(L)'
;MSTVRRDRLVSIEAEAQARWSKEKIYELDAPLKGEETQPKFFTTFPYPYMNGRLHLGHTFSLTKCEFATRFWRMKGYRSLWPFGLHVTGTPIAACAQKIKLEMELYGNPPQFPAEVEDKPLEKKDEVATIGQHKGKRGKAGPAKPQWIIMRTMGIEESEIPKFADPLHWFDFFPPLAIQDLKRLGCHIDYRRSFITTDRNPYYDRFVSWQFRNLRSSNYLHYGKRYCIYSPLDKQPCADHDRASGEGALPQEYTVVKLKVKNPLEQPALAPFSEIIGNRSVILPGATLRPETVIGQTNCWVSPNFSYMAYSILNGTGDEEIYIMTSRAARNLAYQNFTVNGKTGVDPSPLFEVDGAKLIGLPLS
;
A
#
# COMPACT_ATOMS: atom_id res chain seq x y z
N MET A 1 0.89 -39.41 -16.87
CA MET A 1 2.31 -39.31 -16.44
C MET A 1 2.50 -40.20 -15.22
N SER A 2 3.55 -41.03 -15.18
CA SER A 2 3.87 -41.83 -13.98
C SER A 2 4.31 -40.90 -12.84
N THR A 3 3.63 -40.96 -11.69
CA THR A 3 3.94 -40.15 -10.50
C THR A 3 4.96 -40.81 -9.58
N VAL A 4 5.36 -42.05 -9.85
CA VAL A 4 6.19 -42.89 -8.98
C VAL A 4 7.50 -42.22 -8.55
N ARG A 5 8.18 -41.52 -9.48
CA ARG A 5 9.44 -40.81 -9.17
C ARG A 5 9.22 -39.64 -8.22
N ARG A 6 8.17 -38.86 -8.44
CA ARG A 6 7.78 -37.76 -7.54
C ARG A 6 7.43 -38.31 -6.16
N ASP A 7 6.61 -39.35 -6.10
CA ASP A 7 6.14 -39.94 -4.85
C ASP A 7 7.30 -40.50 -4.03
N ARG A 8 8.30 -41.10 -4.70
CA ARG A 8 9.55 -41.51 -4.06
C ARG A 8 10.35 -40.33 -3.50
N LEU A 9 10.48 -39.22 -4.24
CA LEU A 9 11.18 -38.02 -3.75
C LEU A 9 10.47 -37.44 -2.51
N VAL A 10 9.13 -37.35 -2.55
CA VAL A 10 8.33 -36.87 -1.41
C VAL A 10 8.51 -37.74 -0.17
N SER A 11 8.62 -39.08 -0.33
CA SER A 11 8.92 -39.99 0.78
C SER A 11 10.30 -39.71 1.39
N ILE A 12 11.32 -39.54 0.55
CA ILE A 12 12.69 -39.23 0.99
C ILE A 12 12.75 -37.88 1.70
N GLU A 13 12.04 -36.88 1.19
CA GLU A 13 11.90 -35.55 1.80
C GLU A 13 11.30 -35.66 3.21
N ALA A 14 10.20 -36.40 3.36
CA ALA A 14 9.53 -36.58 4.65
C ALA A 14 10.44 -37.27 5.69
N GLU A 15 11.16 -38.32 5.28
CA GLU A 15 12.11 -39.02 6.16
C GLU A 15 13.26 -38.10 6.60
N ALA A 16 13.85 -37.34 5.67
CA ALA A 16 14.93 -36.40 5.97
C ALA A 16 14.47 -35.28 6.90
N GLN A 17 13.31 -34.69 6.64
CA GLN A 17 12.71 -33.63 7.46
C GLN A 17 12.40 -34.12 8.88
N ALA A 18 11.84 -35.33 9.01
CA ALA A 18 11.56 -35.93 10.31
C ALA A 18 12.85 -36.14 11.12
N ARG A 19 13.92 -36.64 10.47
CA ARG A 19 15.24 -36.79 11.10
C ARG A 19 15.79 -35.44 11.57
N TRP A 20 15.80 -34.43 10.70
CA TRP A 20 16.32 -33.10 11.04
C TRP A 20 15.54 -32.45 12.18
N SER A 21 14.21 -32.62 12.22
CA SER A 21 13.38 -32.12 13.32
C SER A 21 13.66 -32.84 14.64
N LYS A 22 13.96 -34.14 14.61
CA LYS A 22 14.30 -34.92 15.80
C LYS A 22 15.68 -34.55 16.34
N GLU A 23 16.66 -34.46 15.45
CA GLU A 23 18.06 -34.20 15.80
C GLU A 23 18.34 -32.73 16.09
N LYS A 24 17.42 -31.82 15.72
CA LYS A 24 17.50 -30.37 15.98
C LYS A 24 18.79 -29.73 15.47
N ILE A 25 19.34 -30.25 14.37
CA ILE A 25 20.67 -29.89 13.85
C ILE A 25 20.81 -28.44 13.35
N TYR A 26 19.71 -27.68 13.29
CA TYR A 26 19.70 -26.26 12.91
C TYR A 26 19.41 -25.32 14.08
N GLU A 27 19.14 -25.88 15.27
CA GLU A 27 18.99 -25.12 16.50
C GLU A 27 20.39 -24.79 17.03
N LEU A 28 20.81 -23.53 16.90
CA LEU A 28 22.16 -23.09 17.26
C LEU A 28 22.13 -22.15 18.45
N ASP A 29 22.88 -22.47 19.51
CA ASP A 29 23.04 -21.63 20.70
C ASP A 29 24.38 -20.89 20.65
N ALA A 30 24.42 -19.61 21.02
CA ALA A 30 25.67 -18.86 20.98
C ALA A 30 26.74 -19.53 21.86
N PRO A 31 28.02 -19.59 21.42
CA PRO A 31 29.08 -20.20 22.22
C PRO A 31 29.20 -19.50 23.58
N LEU A 32 29.50 -20.29 24.61
CA LEU A 32 29.73 -19.76 25.95
C LEU A 32 31.04 -18.97 25.99
N LYS A 33 31.17 -18.08 26.98
CA LYS A 33 32.38 -17.29 27.16
C LYS A 33 33.58 -18.22 27.39
N GLY A 34 34.56 -18.17 26.50
CA GLY A 34 35.79 -18.99 26.58
C GLY A 34 35.78 -20.26 25.71
N GLU A 35 34.67 -20.57 25.02
CA GLU A 35 34.63 -21.65 24.04
C GLU A 35 35.33 -21.23 22.73
N GLU A 36 35.93 -22.21 22.05
CA GLU A 36 36.51 -22.01 20.73
C GLU A 36 35.41 -21.63 19.71
N THR A 37 35.54 -20.46 19.10
CA THR A 37 34.52 -19.93 18.19
C THR A 37 34.84 -20.30 16.75
N GLN A 38 34.05 -21.21 16.17
CA GLN A 38 34.02 -21.38 14.72
C GLN A 38 33.55 -20.08 14.02
N PRO A 39 34.01 -19.80 12.79
CA PRO A 39 33.51 -18.68 12.01
C PRO A 39 31.98 -18.71 11.91
N LYS A 40 31.32 -17.57 12.14
CA LYS A 40 29.85 -17.46 12.08
C LYS A 40 29.39 -17.02 10.70
N PHE A 41 28.24 -17.52 10.27
CA PHE A 41 27.49 -16.99 9.14
C PHE A 41 26.06 -16.70 9.61
N PHE A 42 25.60 -15.46 9.43
CA PHE A 42 24.26 -15.07 9.82
C PHE A 42 23.54 -14.50 8.60
N THR A 43 22.48 -15.17 8.19
CA THR A 43 21.64 -14.69 7.07
C THR A 43 20.24 -14.40 7.57
N THR A 44 19.57 -13.47 6.90
CA THR A 44 18.19 -13.11 7.17
C THR A 44 17.44 -13.00 5.85
N PHE A 45 16.16 -13.33 5.89
CA PHE A 45 15.21 -13.01 4.85
C PHE A 45 14.26 -11.94 5.42
N PRO A 46 13.96 -10.85 4.69
CA PRO A 46 12.95 -9.90 5.12
C PRO A 46 11.65 -10.63 5.42
N TYR A 47 11.20 -10.59 6.67
CA TYR A 47 10.05 -11.38 7.10
C TYR A 47 8.82 -11.02 6.24
N PRO A 48 8.11 -12.00 5.67
CA PRO A 48 7.00 -11.74 4.76
C PRO A 48 5.74 -11.29 5.52
N TYR A 49 4.88 -10.53 4.85
CA TYR A 49 3.56 -10.18 5.37
C TYR A 49 2.65 -11.41 5.48
N MET A 50 1.93 -11.52 6.59
CA MET A 50 1.05 -12.63 6.93
C MET A 50 -0.41 -12.37 6.52
N ASN A 51 -0.61 -11.71 5.37
CA ASN A 51 -1.91 -11.48 4.75
C ASN A 51 -2.31 -12.58 3.75
N GLY A 52 -1.71 -13.77 3.87
CA GLY A 52 -1.92 -14.89 2.96
C GLY A 52 -0.87 -15.99 3.12
N ARG A 53 -0.99 -17.05 2.30
CA ARG A 53 0.06 -18.08 2.18
C ARG A 53 1.29 -17.55 1.42
N LEU A 54 2.46 -18.11 1.71
CA LEU A 54 3.69 -17.81 0.98
C LEU A 54 3.60 -18.34 -0.46
N HIS A 55 3.58 -17.43 -1.44
CA HIS A 55 3.64 -17.80 -2.86
C HIS A 55 5.07 -18.08 -3.37
N LEU A 56 5.18 -18.65 -4.57
CA LEU A 56 6.46 -19.08 -5.17
C LEU A 56 7.50 -17.95 -5.33
N GLY A 57 7.08 -16.69 -5.51
CA GLY A 57 7.98 -15.53 -5.50
C GLY A 57 8.73 -15.34 -4.16
N HIS A 58 8.09 -15.65 -3.02
CA HIS A 58 8.77 -15.67 -1.72
C HIS A 58 9.80 -16.79 -1.72
N THR A 59 9.42 -18.00 -2.16
CA THR A 59 10.31 -19.17 -2.26
C THR A 59 11.56 -18.86 -3.10
N PHE A 60 11.39 -18.27 -4.28
CA PHE A 60 12.51 -17.84 -5.13
C PHE A 60 13.47 -16.89 -4.41
N SER A 61 12.94 -15.97 -3.60
CA SER A 61 13.76 -14.99 -2.89
C SER A 61 14.45 -15.58 -1.67
N LEU A 62 13.74 -16.36 -0.84
CA LEU A 62 14.28 -16.95 0.39
C LEU A 62 15.25 -18.11 0.13
N THR A 63 15.12 -18.81 -1.01
CA THR A 63 16.04 -19.90 -1.37
C THR A 63 17.48 -19.43 -1.49
N LYS A 64 17.71 -18.14 -1.79
CA LYS A 64 19.06 -17.55 -1.76
C LYS A 64 19.69 -17.62 -0.36
N CYS A 65 18.91 -17.31 0.68
CA CYS A 65 19.34 -17.43 2.08
C CYS A 65 19.57 -18.91 2.46
N GLU A 66 18.67 -19.79 2.02
CA GLU A 66 18.77 -21.23 2.26
C GLU A 66 20.06 -21.84 1.66
N PHE A 67 20.32 -21.55 0.38
CA PHE A 67 21.51 -22.04 -0.32
C PHE A 67 22.79 -21.51 0.33
N ALA A 68 22.84 -20.22 0.65
CA ALA A 68 23.98 -19.63 1.34
C ALA A 68 24.22 -20.27 2.71
N THR A 69 23.18 -20.45 3.52
CA THR A 69 23.27 -21.06 4.86
C THR A 69 23.82 -22.47 4.78
N ARG A 70 23.31 -23.29 3.86
CA ARG A 70 23.78 -24.66 3.63
C ARG A 70 25.23 -24.69 3.18
N PHE A 71 25.58 -23.88 2.19
CA PHE A 71 26.93 -23.80 1.66
C PHE A 71 27.94 -23.45 2.75
N TRP A 72 27.68 -22.40 3.52
CA TRP A 72 28.59 -21.98 4.60
C TRP A 72 28.67 -23.02 5.71
N ARG A 73 27.57 -23.71 6.03
CA ARG A 73 27.59 -24.81 7.00
C ARG A 73 28.51 -25.95 6.53
N MET A 74 28.47 -26.31 5.25
CA MET A 74 29.39 -27.30 4.67
C MET A 74 30.85 -26.84 4.66
N LYS A 75 31.10 -25.52 4.71
CA LYS A 75 32.44 -24.93 4.87
C LYS A 75 32.91 -24.87 6.33
N GLY A 76 32.17 -25.48 7.27
CA GLY A 76 32.52 -25.49 8.69
C GLY A 76 32.11 -24.23 9.45
N TYR A 77 31.27 -23.37 8.86
CA TYR A 77 30.77 -22.18 9.56
C TYR A 77 29.57 -22.54 10.44
N ARG A 78 29.47 -21.82 11.56
CA ARG A 78 28.28 -21.78 12.41
C ARG A 78 27.21 -20.91 11.74
N SER A 79 26.45 -21.52 10.83
CA SER A 79 25.46 -20.83 10.00
C SER A 79 24.08 -20.78 10.65
N LEU A 80 23.66 -19.59 11.10
CA LEU A 80 22.33 -19.31 11.65
C LEU A 80 21.43 -18.64 10.61
N TRP A 81 20.23 -19.19 10.43
CA TRP A 81 19.15 -18.58 9.68
C TRP A 81 17.86 -18.61 10.50
N PRO A 82 17.41 -17.47 11.07
CA PRO A 82 16.12 -17.35 11.73
C PRO A 82 15.07 -16.85 10.72
N PHE A 83 13.79 -16.96 11.09
CA PHE A 83 12.71 -16.50 10.24
C PHE A 83 11.58 -15.86 11.06
N GLY A 84 11.34 -14.56 10.87
CA GLY A 84 10.23 -13.83 11.48
C GLY A 84 8.99 -13.79 10.57
N LEU A 85 7.85 -13.36 11.12
CA LEU A 85 6.55 -13.33 10.44
C LEU A 85 5.90 -11.96 10.64
N HIS A 86 5.73 -11.19 9.55
CA HIS A 86 5.29 -9.80 9.62
C HIS A 86 3.76 -9.70 9.71
N VAL A 87 3.26 -9.24 10.84
CA VAL A 87 1.83 -8.98 11.07
C VAL A 87 1.53 -7.51 11.35
N THR A 88 2.56 -6.67 11.40
CA THR A 88 2.43 -5.21 11.54
C THR A 88 2.12 -4.60 10.19
N GLY A 89 1.23 -3.59 10.16
CA GLY A 89 0.93 -2.82 8.97
C GLY A 89 -0.53 -2.91 8.54
N THR A 90 -0.87 -2.11 7.53
CA THR A 90 -2.24 -1.97 7.03
C THR A 90 -2.73 -3.07 6.07
N PRO A 91 -1.87 -3.86 5.37
CA PRO A 91 -2.37 -4.85 4.40
C PRO A 91 -3.36 -5.86 4.98
N ILE A 92 -3.12 -6.34 6.20
CA ILE A 92 -4.02 -7.27 6.89
C ILE A 92 -5.35 -6.59 7.20
N ALA A 93 -5.32 -5.36 7.74
CA ALA A 93 -6.52 -4.58 8.04
C ALA A 93 -7.34 -4.27 6.78
N ALA A 94 -6.68 -3.93 5.68
CA ALA A 94 -7.32 -3.67 4.39
C ALA A 94 -8.00 -4.93 3.82
N CYS A 95 -7.34 -6.09 3.88
CA CYS A 95 -7.94 -7.36 3.48
C CYS A 95 -9.14 -7.73 4.36
N ALA A 96 -9.03 -7.56 5.68
CA ALA A 96 -10.13 -7.83 6.62
C ALA A 96 -11.34 -6.91 6.36
N GLN A 97 -11.10 -5.61 6.17
CA GLN A 97 -12.15 -4.64 5.86
C GLN A 97 -12.83 -4.96 4.52
N LYS A 98 -12.08 -5.44 3.53
CA LYS A 98 -12.64 -5.86 2.23
C LYS A 98 -13.55 -7.08 2.37
N ILE A 99 -13.16 -8.09 3.18
CA ILE A 99 -14.04 -9.25 3.47
C ILE A 99 -15.32 -8.78 4.15
N LYS A 100 -15.20 -7.91 5.16
CA LYS A 100 -16.35 -7.35 5.87
C LYS A 100 -17.31 -6.62 4.92
N LEU A 101 -16.79 -5.77 4.05
CA LEU A 101 -17.59 -5.04 3.06
C LEU A 101 -18.25 -5.98 2.05
N GLU A 102 -17.53 -6.99 1.56
CA GLU A 102 -18.09 -7.98 0.63
C GLU A 102 -19.23 -8.77 1.27
N MET A 103 -19.11 -9.12 2.55
CA MET A 103 -20.20 -9.77 3.30
C MET A 103 -21.41 -8.86 3.50
N GLU A 104 -21.19 -7.58 3.79
CA GLU A 104 -22.26 -6.59 3.97
C GLU A 104 -23.01 -6.31 2.65
N LEU A 105 -22.31 -6.28 1.51
CA LEU A 105 -22.88 -5.97 0.20
C LEU A 105 -23.51 -7.18 -0.50
N TYR A 106 -22.93 -8.37 -0.36
CA TYR A 106 -23.28 -9.54 -1.18
C TYR A 106 -23.77 -10.74 -0.36
N GLY A 107 -23.84 -10.62 0.97
CA GLY A 107 -24.26 -11.70 1.87
C GLY A 107 -23.12 -12.59 2.37
N ASN A 108 -23.45 -13.60 3.17
CA ASN A 108 -22.49 -14.53 3.76
C ASN A 108 -23.01 -15.98 3.61
N PRO A 109 -22.54 -16.76 2.62
CA PRO A 109 -21.47 -16.45 1.66
C PRO A 109 -21.88 -15.38 0.61
N PRO A 110 -20.94 -14.54 0.14
CA PRO A 110 -21.16 -13.54 -0.89
C PRO A 110 -21.65 -14.13 -2.22
N GLN A 111 -22.66 -13.52 -2.82
CA GLN A 111 -23.07 -13.77 -4.20
C GLN A 111 -22.62 -12.61 -5.10
N PHE A 112 -21.52 -12.81 -5.83
CA PHE A 112 -20.98 -11.79 -6.73
C PHE A 112 -21.67 -11.82 -8.10
N PRO A 113 -21.75 -10.68 -8.81
CA PRO A 113 -22.15 -10.66 -10.22
C PRO A 113 -21.21 -11.52 -11.08
N ALA A 114 -21.74 -12.25 -12.07
CA ALA A 114 -21.00 -13.22 -12.89
C ALA A 114 -19.72 -12.64 -13.56
N GLU A 115 -19.73 -11.34 -13.88
CA GLU A 115 -18.61 -10.61 -14.49
C GLU A 115 -17.35 -10.55 -13.59
N VAL A 116 -17.51 -10.77 -12.29
CA VAL A 116 -16.46 -10.68 -11.27
C VAL A 116 -15.81 -12.05 -10.99
N GLU A 117 -16.53 -13.14 -11.19
CA GLU A 117 -16.03 -14.50 -10.99
C GLU A 117 -15.14 -14.98 -12.16
N ASP A 118 -15.46 -14.57 -13.39
CA ASP A 118 -14.95 -15.16 -14.64
C ASP A 118 -13.77 -14.46 -15.31
N LYS A 119 -12.95 -13.71 -14.55
CA LYS A 119 -11.64 -13.25 -15.07
C LYS A 119 -10.50 -14.13 -14.53
N PRO A 120 -10.07 -15.17 -15.26
CA PRO A 120 -8.76 -15.77 -15.05
C PRO A 120 -7.68 -14.68 -15.08
N LEU A 121 -6.59 -14.91 -14.35
CA LEU A 121 -5.37 -14.11 -14.52
C LEU A 121 -4.97 -14.24 -15.99
N GLU A 122 -5.13 -13.19 -16.79
CA GLU A 122 -4.39 -13.10 -18.05
C GLU A 122 -2.91 -13.10 -17.67
N LYS A 123 -2.27 -14.27 -17.78
CA LYS A 123 -0.84 -14.33 -17.97
C LYS A 123 -0.59 -13.64 -19.30
N LYS A 124 -0.08 -12.41 -19.24
CA LYS A 124 0.69 -11.91 -20.36
C LYS A 124 1.96 -12.74 -20.43
N ASP A 125 1.92 -13.79 -21.25
CA ASP A 125 3.11 -14.46 -21.74
C ASP A 125 3.84 -13.49 -22.67
N GLU A 126 4.46 -12.46 -22.11
CA GLU A 126 5.54 -11.77 -22.80
C GLU A 126 6.81 -12.57 -22.53
N VAL A 127 7.24 -13.33 -23.55
CA VAL A 127 8.58 -13.90 -23.61
C VAL A 127 9.56 -12.72 -23.51
N ALA A 128 10.11 -12.51 -22.33
CA ALA A 128 11.09 -11.47 -22.11
C ALA A 128 12.36 -11.79 -22.90
N THR A 129 12.62 -11.04 -23.95
CA THR A 129 13.94 -10.95 -24.57
C THR A 129 14.92 -10.44 -23.51
N ILE A 130 15.96 -11.23 -23.24
CA ILE A 130 17.01 -10.91 -22.27
C ILE A 130 17.64 -9.56 -22.65
N GLY A 131 17.57 -8.56 -21.75
CA GLY A 131 18.36 -7.33 -21.85
C GLY A 131 17.62 -5.99 -21.88
N GLN A 132 16.28 -5.93 -21.77
CA GLN A 132 15.57 -4.64 -21.70
C GLN A 132 14.69 -4.50 -20.44
N HIS A 133 15.28 -3.99 -19.35
CA HIS A 133 14.50 -3.46 -18.23
C HIS A 133 14.02 -2.04 -18.53
N LYS A 134 12.90 -1.92 -19.25
CA LYS A 134 12.04 -0.72 -19.21
C LYS A 134 10.76 -1.09 -18.47
N GLY A 135 10.65 -0.68 -17.21
CA GLY A 135 9.45 -0.88 -16.39
C GLY A 135 8.25 -0.12 -16.95
N LYS A 136 7.54 -0.70 -17.91
CA LYS A 136 6.17 -0.29 -18.25
C LYS A 136 5.25 -0.84 -17.16
N ARG A 137 4.86 0.02 -16.22
CA ARG A 137 3.79 -0.25 -15.25
C ARG A 137 2.50 -0.59 -16.02
N GLY A 138 2.16 -1.87 -16.09
CA GLY A 138 0.87 -2.31 -16.60
C GLY A 138 -0.25 -1.74 -15.74
N LYS A 139 -1.33 -1.26 -16.37
CA LYS A 139 -2.58 -0.95 -15.68
C LYS A 139 -3.07 -2.23 -15.00
N ALA A 140 -3.05 -2.27 -13.67
CA ALA A 140 -3.66 -3.36 -12.92
C ALA A 140 -5.16 -3.37 -13.23
N GLY A 141 -5.68 -4.49 -13.71
CA GLY A 141 -7.12 -4.72 -13.84
C GLY A 141 -7.81 -4.68 -12.47
N PRO A 142 -9.16 -4.67 -12.43
CA PRO A 142 -9.88 -4.68 -11.16
C PRO A 142 -9.46 -5.88 -10.31
N ALA A 143 -9.02 -5.62 -9.08
CA ALA A 143 -8.57 -6.66 -8.17
C ALA A 143 -9.74 -7.62 -7.85
N LYS A 144 -9.50 -8.93 -7.95
CA LYS A 144 -10.50 -9.95 -7.57
C LYS A 144 -11.04 -9.72 -6.16
N PRO A 145 -12.32 -10.06 -5.88
CA PRO A 145 -12.86 -10.04 -4.52
C PRO A 145 -11.98 -10.81 -3.54
N GLN A 146 -11.87 -10.32 -2.31
CA GLN A 146 -11.04 -10.92 -1.28
C GLN A 146 -11.58 -12.29 -0.91
N TRP A 147 -12.90 -12.46 -0.82
CA TRP A 147 -13.54 -13.75 -0.57
C TRP A 147 -13.10 -14.84 -1.57
N ILE A 148 -13.07 -14.52 -2.87
CA ILE A 148 -12.60 -15.45 -3.91
C ILE A 148 -11.12 -15.80 -3.71
N ILE A 149 -10.30 -14.81 -3.35
CA ILE A 149 -8.87 -15.04 -3.06
C ILE A 149 -8.71 -16.02 -1.89
N MET A 150 -9.48 -15.85 -0.80
CA MET A 150 -9.45 -16.75 0.36
C MET A 150 -9.84 -18.19 -0.02
N ARG A 151 -10.88 -18.37 -0.85
CA ARG A 151 -11.25 -19.69 -1.40
C ARG A 151 -10.11 -20.31 -2.22
N THR A 152 -9.46 -19.54 -3.10
CA THR A 152 -8.34 -20.06 -3.91
C THR A 152 -7.11 -20.45 -3.09
N MET A 153 -6.99 -19.95 -1.85
CA MET A 153 -5.95 -20.38 -0.90
C MET A 153 -6.31 -21.68 -0.17
N GLY A 154 -7.47 -22.27 -0.46
CA GLY A 154 -7.97 -23.49 0.18
C GLY A 154 -8.48 -23.28 1.60
N ILE A 155 -9.01 -22.08 1.89
CA ILE A 155 -9.64 -21.78 3.19
C ILE A 155 -11.12 -22.16 3.09
N GLU A 156 -11.59 -22.98 4.04
CA GLU A 156 -12.98 -23.41 4.13
C GLU A 156 -13.94 -22.22 4.25
N GLU A 157 -15.08 -22.27 3.55
CA GLU A 157 -16.04 -21.15 3.50
C GLU A 157 -16.57 -20.75 4.87
N SER A 158 -16.71 -21.71 5.78
CA SER A 158 -17.12 -21.46 7.16
C SER A 158 -16.10 -20.67 7.98
N GLU A 159 -14.83 -20.66 7.57
CA GLU A 159 -13.74 -19.95 8.25
C GLU A 159 -13.57 -18.52 7.74
N ILE A 160 -13.86 -18.27 6.45
CA ILE A 160 -13.65 -16.96 5.79
C ILE A 160 -14.29 -15.79 6.56
N PRO A 161 -15.51 -15.87 7.12
CA PRO A 161 -16.11 -14.77 7.88
C PRO A 161 -15.27 -14.30 9.07
N LYS A 162 -14.49 -15.19 9.70
CA LYS A 162 -13.66 -14.83 10.86
C LYS A 162 -12.51 -13.89 10.47
N PHE A 163 -12.11 -13.88 9.20
CA PHE A 163 -11.08 -12.97 8.68
C PHE A 163 -11.58 -11.53 8.51
N ALA A 164 -12.87 -11.24 8.75
CA ALA A 164 -13.33 -9.87 8.95
C ALA A 164 -12.69 -9.21 10.19
N ASP A 165 -12.23 -10.01 11.16
CA ASP A 165 -11.38 -9.56 12.26
C ASP A 165 -9.88 -9.70 11.87
N PRO A 166 -9.11 -8.59 11.80
CA PRO A 166 -7.67 -8.63 11.55
C PRO A 166 -6.88 -9.54 12.50
N LEU A 167 -7.33 -9.70 13.75
CA LEU A 167 -6.61 -10.50 14.75
C LEU A 167 -6.62 -11.99 14.41
N HIS A 168 -7.66 -12.48 13.73
CA HIS A 168 -7.74 -13.88 13.30
C HIS A 168 -6.61 -14.24 12.33
N TRP A 169 -6.18 -13.29 11.50
CA TRP A 169 -5.06 -13.49 10.56
C TRP A 169 -3.76 -13.81 11.30
N PHE A 170 -3.55 -13.25 12.49
CA PHE A 170 -2.34 -13.42 13.29
C PHE A 170 -2.21 -14.84 13.84
N ASP A 171 -3.33 -15.53 14.00
CA ASP A 171 -3.36 -16.93 14.47
C ASP A 171 -3.37 -17.91 13.31
N PHE A 172 -3.95 -17.53 12.17
CA PHE A 172 -4.17 -18.45 11.07
C PHE A 172 -2.95 -18.60 10.16
N PHE A 173 -2.41 -17.52 9.62
CA PHE A 173 -1.35 -17.59 8.61
C PHE A 173 0.05 -17.88 9.16
N PRO A 174 0.48 -17.34 10.32
CA PRO A 174 1.83 -17.58 10.84
C PRO A 174 2.15 -19.09 11.07
N PRO A 175 1.27 -19.90 11.68
CA PRO A 175 1.53 -21.34 11.82
C PRO A 175 1.61 -22.07 10.47
N LEU A 176 0.76 -21.69 9.51
CA LEU A 176 0.78 -22.27 8.15
C LEU A 176 2.08 -21.93 7.42
N ALA A 177 2.58 -20.70 7.52
CA ALA A 177 3.85 -20.31 6.93
C ALA A 177 5.02 -21.13 7.50
N ILE A 178 5.03 -21.37 8.82
CA ILE A 178 6.04 -22.22 9.46
C ILE A 178 5.90 -23.68 9.00
N GLN A 179 4.68 -24.20 8.87
CA GLN A 179 4.43 -25.55 8.35
C GLN A 179 4.93 -25.69 6.90
N ASP A 180 4.64 -24.71 6.04
CA ASP A 180 5.03 -24.70 4.63
C ASP A 180 6.57 -24.62 4.48
N LEU A 181 7.26 -23.80 5.31
CA LEU A 181 8.73 -23.73 5.35
C LEU A 181 9.38 -25.01 5.86
N LYS A 182 8.79 -25.66 6.88
CA LYS A 182 9.25 -26.97 7.36
C LYS A 182 9.08 -28.04 6.28
N ARG A 183 7.96 -28.03 5.56
CA ARG A 183 7.67 -28.94 4.44
C ARG A 183 8.59 -28.69 3.24
N LEU A 184 9.04 -27.47 3.04
CA LEU A 184 10.08 -27.15 2.05
C LEU A 184 11.48 -27.66 2.49
N GLY A 185 11.67 -27.96 3.78
CA GLY A 185 12.92 -28.46 4.33
C GLY A 185 13.95 -27.37 4.63
N CYS A 186 13.51 -26.13 4.85
CA CYS A 186 14.40 -24.99 5.13
C CYS A 186 15.23 -25.19 6.40
N HIS A 187 16.52 -24.85 6.35
CA HIS A 187 17.45 -24.95 7.49
C HIS A 187 17.34 -23.78 8.48
N ILE A 188 16.13 -23.56 8.99
CA ILE A 188 15.78 -22.45 9.89
C ILE A 188 15.81 -22.89 11.36
N ASP A 189 16.33 -22.03 12.25
CA ASP A 189 16.14 -22.17 13.70
C ASP A 189 14.76 -21.59 14.10
N TYR A 190 13.72 -22.43 14.05
CA TYR A 190 12.34 -22.03 14.30
C TYR A 190 12.07 -21.60 15.76
N ARG A 191 12.97 -21.90 16.71
CA ARG A 191 12.86 -21.38 18.09
C ARG A 191 12.95 -19.85 18.15
N ARG A 192 13.50 -19.26 17.10
CA ARG A 192 13.71 -17.81 16.95
C ARG A 192 12.65 -17.15 16.08
N SER A 193 11.58 -17.87 15.72
CA SER A 193 10.46 -17.30 14.99
C SER A 193 9.54 -16.52 15.92
N PHE A 194 9.00 -15.42 15.42
CA PHE A 194 8.13 -14.52 16.18
C PHE A 194 7.21 -13.72 15.25
N ILE A 195 6.17 -13.12 15.83
CA ILE A 195 5.29 -12.14 15.19
C ILE A 195 5.62 -10.72 15.67
N THR A 196 5.25 -9.72 14.88
CA THR A 196 5.80 -8.35 14.99
C THR A 196 4.90 -7.30 15.67
N THR A 197 3.67 -7.66 16.06
CA THR A 197 2.73 -6.75 16.74
C THR A 197 2.89 -6.81 18.27
N ASP A 198 2.15 -5.97 18.97
CA ASP A 198 2.01 -5.94 20.43
C ASP A 198 1.53 -7.26 21.05
N ARG A 199 0.90 -8.12 20.24
CA ARG A 199 0.59 -9.52 20.60
C ARG A 199 1.84 -10.32 21.00
N ASN A 200 3.02 -9.94 20.52
CA ASN A 200 4.29 -10.44 21.02
C ASN A 200 4.95 -9.40 21.96
N PRO A 201 4.83 -9.58 23.29
CA PRO A 201 5.34 -8.60 24.24
C PRO A 201 6.87 -8.42 24.16
N TYR A 202 7.62 -9.46 23.77
CA TYR A 202 9.07 -9.35 23.66
C TYR A 202 9.49 -8.45 22.49
N TYR A 203 8.84 -8.62 21.34
CA TYR A 203 9.12 -7.81 20.17
C TYR A 203 8.61 -6.37 20.34
N ASP A 204 7.45 -6.18 20.96
CA ASP A 204 6.96 -4.86 21.34
C ASP A 204 7.94 -4.10 22.22
N ARG A 205 8.50 -4.76 23.24
CA ARG A 205 9.52 -4.16 24.11
C ARG A 205 10.82 -3.84 23.35
N PHE A 206 11.22 -4.69 22.40
CA PHE A 206 12.36 -4.44 21.53
C PHE A 206 12.13 -3.20 20.64
N VAL A 207 10.97 -3.10 19.99
CA VAL A 207 10.61 -1.92 19.16
C VAL A 207 10.50 -0.67 20.03
N SER A 208 9.85 -0.76 21.20
CA SER A 208 9.78 0.33 22.17
C SER A 208 11.17 0.84 22.60
N TRP A 209 12.10 -0.07 22.86
CA TRP A 209 13.50 0.28 23.15
C TRP A 209 14.13 0.99 21.95
N GLN A 210 13.95 0.50 20.72
CA GLN A 210 14.48 1.13 19.51
C GLN A 210 13.95 2.57 19.35
N PHE A 211 12.65 2.79 19.46
CA PHE A 211 12.05 4.13 19.32
C PHE A 211 12.48 5.08 20.44
N ARG A 212 12.69 4.60 21.67
CA ARG A 212 13.24 5.43 22.75
C ARG A 212 14.66 5.89 22.43
N ASN A 213 15.51 5.02 21.89
CA ASN A 213 16.87 5.39 21.48
C ASN A 213 16.86 6.37 20.30
N LEU A 214 16.01 6.14 19.29
CA LEU A 214 15.86 7.07 18.17
C LEU A 214 15.40 8.46 18.65
N ARG A 215 14.52 8.51 19.66
CA ARG A 215 14.11 9.77 20.29
C ARG A 215 15.27 10.44 21.03
N SER A 216 16.01 9.71 21.87
CA SER A 216 17.14 10.27 22.63
C SER A 216 18.28 10.75 21.74
N SER A 217 18.45 10.12 20.58
CA SER A 217 19.44 10.51 19.57
C SER A 217 18.92 11.55 18.57
N ASN A 218 17.76 12.16 18.83
CA ASN A 218 17.17 13.23 18.00
C ASN A 218 16.88 12.83 16.54
N TYR A 219 16.53 11.56 16.28
CA TYR A 219 16.09 11.08 14.97
C TYR A 219 14.56 11.01 14.81
N LEU A 220 13.80 11.20 15.91
CA LEU A 220 12.34 11.25 15.88
C LEU A 220 11.86 12.69 16.02
N HIS A 221 11.18 13.18 14.99
CA HIS A 221 10.62 14.52 14.95
C HIS A 221 9.09 14.46 14.84
N TYR A 222 8.42 15.41 15.49
CA TYR A 222 7.00 15.63 15.36
C TYR A 222 6.79 16.96 14.64
N GLY A 223 5.90 16.97 13.64
CA GLY A 223 5.58 18.18 12.90
C GLY A 223 4.60 17.92 11.77
N LYS A 224 3.99 18.99 11.28
CA LYS A 224 3.08 18.93 10.13
C LYS A 224 3.90 18.79 8.84
N ARG A 225 3.63 17.74 8.08
CA ARG A 225 4.35 17.41 6.85
C ARG A 225 3.37 16.98 5.77
N TYR A 226 3.71 17.27 4.52
CA TYR A 226 3.00 16.71 3.39
C TYR A 226 3.38 15.23 3.21
N CYS A 227 2.37 14.40 3.00
CA CYS A 227 2.53 12.99 2.69
C CYS A 227 1.42 12.58 1.72
N ILE A 228 1.59 11.43 1.05
CA ILE A 228 0.46 10.79 0.39
C ILE A 228 -0.50 10.33 1.50
N TYR A 229 -1.76 10.71 1.39
CA TYR A 229 -2.76 10.53 2.44
C TYR A 229 -3.98 9.82 1.87
N SER A 230 -4.55 8.89 2.64
CA SER A 230 -5.82 8.22 2.29
C SER A 230 -6.96 8.86 3.08
N PRO A 231 -7.90 9.58 2.42
CA PRO A 231 -9.10 10.08 3.07
C PRO A 231 -9.97 8.99 3.73
N LEU A 232 -9.96 7.79 3.15
CA LEU A 232 -10.73 6.65 3.65
C LEU A 232 -10.13 6.13 4.96
N ASP A 233 -8.81 5.90 4.97
CA ASP A 233 -8.10 5.33 6.12
C ASP A 233 -7.72 6.39 7.17
N LYS A 234 -7.89 7.67 6.83
CA LYS A 234 -7.58 8.84 7.65
C LYS A 234 -6.14 8.89 8.15
N GLN A 235 -5.19 8.36 7.38
CA GLN A 235 -3.78 8.28 7.74
C GLN A 235 -2.85 8.43 6.50
N PRO A 236 -1.55 8.69 6.72
CA PRO A 236 -0.56 8.60 5.65
C PRO A 236 -0.59 7.22 4.97
N CYS A 237 -0.61 7.20 3.65
CA CYS A 237 -0.59 5.97 2.84
C CYS A 237 0.86 5.69 2.40
N ALA A 238 1.54 4.84 3.17
CA ALA A 238 2.91 4.43 2.89
C ALA A 238 2.96 3.50 1.68
N ASP A 239 4.17 3.24 1.16
CA ASP A 239 4.35 2.46 -0.07
C ASP A 239 3.74 1.04 0.00
N HIS A 240 3.87 0.38 1.15
CA HIS A 240 3.28 -0.95 1.38
C HIS A 240 1.77 -0.95 1.59
N ASP A 241 1.15 0.22 1.76
CA ASP A 241 -0.31 0.37 1.91
C ASP A 241 -0.98 0.62 0.53
N ARG A 242 -0.20 0.76 -0.54
CA ARG A 242 -0.71 1.16 -1.86
C ARG A 242 -1.03 -0.04 -2.74
N ALA A 243 -2.21 0.00 -3.35
CA ALA A 243 -2.54 -0.90 -4.45
C ALA A 243 -1.84 -0.53 -5.77
N SER A 244 -1.45 0.74 -5.94
CA SER A 244 -0.73 1.23 -7.12
C SER A 244 0.11 2.47 -6.80
N GLY A 245 1.15 2.72 -7.60
CA GLY A 245 1.98 3.92 -7.44
C GLY A 245 2.98 3.85 -6.28
N GLU A 246 3.54 2.66 -6.01
CA GLU A 246 4.68 2.49 -5.09
C GLU A 246 5.82 3.46 -5.47
N GLY A 247 6.40 4.14 -4.48
CA GLY A 247 7.44 5.14 -4.68
C GLY A 247 6.95 6.49 -5.22
N ALA A 248 5.65 6.70 -5.39
CA ALA A 248 5.12 8.03 -5.71
C ALA A 248 5.26 8.95 -4.49
N LEU A 249 5.76 10.16 -4.71
CA LEU A 249 5.95 11.18 -3.69
C LEU A 249 5.04 12.39 -3.97
N PRO A 250 4.73 13.22 -2.96
CA PRO A 250 4.08 14.50 -3.20
C PRO A 250 4.90 15.34 -4.18
N GLN A 251 4.24 15.87 -5.21
CA GLN A 251 4.85 16.79 -6.17
C GLN A 251 4.31 18.19 -5.91
N GLU A 252 5.20 19.14 -5.68
CA GLU A 252 4.86 20.54 -5.46
C GLU A 252 4.53 21.24 -6.79
N TYR A 253 3.50 22.08 -6.78
CA TYR A 253 3.12 22.96 -7.89
C TYR A 253 2.88 24.36 -7.36
N THR A 254 3.28 25.38 -8.12
CA THR A 254 2.84 26.75 -7.89
C THR A 254 1.46 26.95 -8.51
N VAL A 255 0.50 27.43 -7.73
CA VAL A 255 -0.85 27.75 -8.22
C VAL A 255 -0.96 29.25 -8.48
N VAL A 256 -1.10 29.62 -9.75
CA VAL A 256 -1.35 30.99 -10.19
C VAL A 256 -2.85 31.27 -10.10
N LYS A 257 -3.23 32.31 -9.37
CA LYS A 257 -4.62 32.74 -9.24
C LYS A 257 -4.97 33.70 -10.37
N LEU A 258 -5.76 33.26 -11.34
CA LEU A 258 -6.25 34.10 -12.44
C LEU A 258 -7.65 34.58 -12.08
N LYS A 259 -7.83 35.88 -11.84
CA LYS A 259 -9.12 36.44 -11.40
C LYS A 259 -10.00 36.74 -12.61
N VAL A 260 -11.24 36.28 -12.62
CA VAL A 260 -12.22 36.58 -13.67
C VAL A 260 -12.67 38.04 -13.53
N LYS A 261 -12.59 38.81 -14.61
CA LYS A 261 -13.09 40.19 -14.66
C LYS A 261 -14.61 40.17 -14.82
N ASN A 262 -15.31 40.99 -14.03
CA ASN A 262 -16.76 41.15 -14.04
C ASN A 262 -17.52 39.81 -14.14
N PRO A 263 -17.35 38.88 -13.19
CA PRO A 263 -17.86 37.51 -13.32
C PRO A 263 -19.38 37.45 -13.55
N LEU A 264 -20.16 38.33 -12.91
CA LEU A 264 -21.62 38.35 -13.03
C LEU A 264 -22.13 38.83 -14.40
N GLU A 265 -21.29 39.50 -15.19
CA GLU A 265 -21.63 39.91 -16.57
C GLU A 265 -21.37 38.78 -17.58
N GLN A 266 -20.64 37.73 -17.17
CA GLN A 266 -20.25 36.64 -18.06
C GLN A 266 -21.38 35.59 -18.14
N PRO A 267 -21.83 35.18 -19.35
CA PRO A 267 -22.93 34.22 -19.51
C PRO A 267 -22.72 32.89 -18.78
N ALA A 268 -21.46 32.47 -18.62
CA ALA A 268 -21.09 31.24 -17.94
C ALA A 268 -21.34 31.28 -16.42
N LEU A 269 -21.33 32.47 -15.81
CA LEU A 269 -21.34 32.67 -14.35
C LEU A 269 -22.54 33.47 -13.86
N ALA A 270 -23.17 34.27 -14.73
CA ALA A 270 -24.37 35.05 -14.42
C ALA A 270 -25.53 34.22 -13.79
N PRO A 271 -25.80 32.96 -14.22
CA PRO A 271 -26.82 32.13 -13.59
C PRO A 271 -26.57 31.80 -12.12
N PHE A 272 -25.32 31.95 -11.66
CA PHE A 272 -24.89 31.63 -10.29
C PHE A 272 -24.66 32.90 -9.45
N SER A 273 -25.25 34.03 -9.83
CA SER A 273 -25.02 35.34 -9.19
C SER A 273 -25.34 35.35 -7.69
N GLU A 274 -26.43 34.69 -7.27
CA GLU A 274 -26.79 34.55 -5.85
C GLU A 274 -25.74 33.77 -5.06
N ILE A 275 -25.12 32.76 -5.70
CA ILE A 275 -24.09 31.93 -5.07
C ILE A 275 -22.75 32.66 -5.11
N ILE A 276 -22.37 33.33 -6.19
CA ILE A 276 -21.08 34.03 -6.26
C ILE A 276 -21.10 35.26 -5.33
N GLY A 277 -22.19 36.03 -5.37
CA GLY A 277 -22.33 37.29 -4.64
C GLY A 277 -21.22 38.26 -4.99
N ASN A 278 -20.63 38.89 -3.97
CA ASN A 278 -19.55 39.87 -4.12
C ASN A 278 -18.15 39.24 -4.13
N ARG A 279 -18.05 37.90 -4.12
CA ARG A 279 -16.77 37.19 -4.02
C ARG A 279 -16.02 37.23 -5.34
N SER A 280 -14.69 37.27 -5.27
CA SER A 280 -13.85 37.15 -6.47
C SER A 280 -13.91 35.71 -7.01
N VAL A 281 -14.02 35.57 -8.33
CA VAL A 281 -13.95 34.26 -9.00
C VAL A 281 -12.55 34.05 -9.55
N ILE A 282 -11.95 32.90 -9.23
CA ILE A 282 -10.56 32.55 -9.54
C ILE A 282 -10.52 31.26 -10.38
N LEU A 283 -9.74 31.28 -11.46
CA LEU A 283 -9.31 30.09 -12.20
C LEU A 283 -7.88 29.72 -11.75
N PRO A 284 -7.69 28.72 -10.88
CA PRO A 284 -6.36 28.33 -10.40
C PRO A 284 -5.58 27.54 -11.48
N GLY A 285 -4.48 28.11 -11.96
CA GLY A 285 -3.56 27.45 -12.90
C GLY A 285 -2.33 26.87 -12.18
N ALA A 286 -2.20 25.55 -12.13
CA ALA A 286 -1.03 24.89 -11.55
C ALA A 286 0.15 24.84 -12.55
N THR A 287 1.34 25.25 -12.12
CA THR A 287 2.58 25.23 -12.92
C THR A 287 3.77 24.74 -12.11
N LEU A 288 4.74 24.10 -12.78
CA LEU A 288 6.06 23.78 -12.24
C LEU A 288 7.11 24.85 -12.56
N ARG A 289 6.72 25.84 -13.37
CA ARG A 289 7.60 26.88 -13.92
C ARG A 289 7.04 28.26 -13.59
N PRO A 290 7.11 28.70 -12.33
CA PRO A 290 6.59 30.00 -11.92
C PRO A 290 7.28 31.16 -12.63
N GLU A 291 8.52 30.98 -13.09
CA GLU A 291 9.28 32.01 -13.80
C GLU A 291 8.67 32.38 -15.16
N THR A 292 7.82 31.53 -15.75
CA THR A 292 7.20 31.81 -17.06
C THR A 292 5.89 32.60 -16.94
N VAL A 293 5.43 32.91 -15.72
CA VAL A 293 4.15 33.61 -15.50
C VAL A 293 4.12 35.00 -16.12
N ILE A 294 5.28 35.67 -16.21
CA ILE A 294 5.42 36.99 -16.87
C ILE A 294 5.07 36.97 -18.37
N GLY A 295 5.14 35.80 -19.01
CA GLY A 295 4.83 35.61 -20.42
C GLY A 295 3.43 35.02 -20.68
N GLN A 296 2.54 35.06 -19.69
CA GLN A 296 1.17 34.57 -19.86
C GLN A 296 0.41 35.39 -20.89
N THR A 297 0.00 34.75 -21.97
CA THR A 297 -0.83 35.35 -23.03
C THR A 297 -2.30 34.95 -22.91
N ASN A 298 -2.59 33.78 -22.33
CA ASN A 298 -3.93 33.24 -22.13
C ASN A 298 -3.96 32.17 -21.01
N CYS A 299 -5.13 31.59 -20.78
CA CYS A 299 -5.35 30.46 -19.88
C CYS A 299 -5.98 29.30 -20.67
N TRP A 300 -5.50 28.08 -20.42
CA TRP A 300 -6.02 26.88 -21.08
C TRP A 300 -7.05 26.19 -20.20
N VAL A 301 -8.25 26.00 -20.75
CA VAL A 301 -9.34 25.19 -20.18
C VAL A 301 -9.77 24.15 -21.19
N SER A 302 -10.17 22.95 -20.74
CA SER A 302 -10.66 21.91 -21.64
C SER A 302 -12.17 22.07 -21.84
N PRO A 303 -12.68 22.14 -23.08
CA PRO A 303 -14.13 22.17 -23.32
C PRO A 303 -14.82 20.84 -23.02
N ASN A 304 -14.07 19.75 -22.88
CA ASN A 304 -14.61 18.41 -22.67
C ASN A 304 -14.73 18.05 -21.18
N PHE A 305 -14.33 18.95 -20.29
CA PHE A 305 -14.38 18.74 -18.85
C PHE A 305 -15.45 19.61 -18.23
N SER A 306 -16.10 19.04 -17.23
CA SER A 306 -16.90 19.81 -16.31
C SER A 306 -16.05 20.28 -15.13
N TYR A 307 -16.18 21.56 -14.81
CA TYR A 307 -15.51 22.20 -13.69
C TYR A 307 -16.51 22.51 -12.58
N MET A 308 -16.00 22.56 -11.37
CA MET A 308 -16.80 22.69 -10.15
C MET A 308 -16.34 23.92 -9.39
N ALA A 309 -17.30 24.69 -8.87
CA ALA A 309 -17.04 25.86 -8.06
C ALA A 309 -17.00 25.52 -6.57
N TYR A 310 -16.01 26.05 -5.86
CA TYR A 310 -15.84 25.90 -4.41
C TYR A 310 -15.48 27.24 -3.79
N SER A 311 -16.01 27.53 -2.61
CA SER A 311 -15.54 28.65 -1.78
C SER A 311 -14.24 28.25 -1.09
N ILE A 312 -13.22 29.09 -1.19
CA ILE A 312 -11.92 28.91 -0.55
C ILE A 312 -11.65 30.13 0.33
N LEU A 313 -11.34 29.89 1.60
CA LEU A 313 -10.87 30.95 2.49
C LEU A 313 -9.42 31.29 2.13
N ASN A 314 -9.17 32.53 1.75
CA ASN A 314 -7.83 33.00 1.42
C ASN A 314 -7.03 33.38 2.69
N GLY A 315 -5.77 33.77 2.51
CA GLY A 315 -4.90 34.16 3.63
C GLY A 315 -5.28 35.46 4.34
N THR A 316 -6.14 36.30 3.75
CA THR A 316 -6.64 37.55 4.36
C THR A 316 -7.95 37.33 5.14
N GLY A 317 -8.53 36.13 5.07
CA GLY A 317 -9.80 35.79 5.71
C GLY A 317 -11.04 36.04 4.84
N ASP A 318 -10.84 36.38 3.57
CA ASP A 318 -11.94 36.55 2.61
C ASP A 318 -12.22 35.25 1.88
N GLU A 319 -13.49 35.02 1.53
CA GLU A 319 -13.89 33.90 0.69
C GLU A 319 -13.79 34.25 -0.80
N GLU A 320 -13.16 33.36 -1.56
CA GLU A 320 -13.04 33.43 -3.02
C GLU A 320 -13.66 32.19 -3.65
N ILE A 321 -14.25 32.33 -4.84
CA ILE A 321 -14.82 31.20 -5.58
C ILE A 321 -13.77 30.67 -6.55
N TYR A 322 -13.31 29.44 -6.33
CA TYR A 322 -12.38 28.74 -7.21
C TYR A 322 -13.14 27.81 -8.14
N ILE A 323 -12.92 27.92 -9.45
CA ILE A 323 -13.47 26.99 -10.45
C ILE A 323 -12.38 26.02 -10.89
N MET A 324 -12.51 24.76 -10.48
CA MET A 324 -11.49 23.74 -10.70
C MET A 324 -12.10 22.34 -10.78
N THR A 325 -11.27 21.32 -11.04
CA THR A 325 -11.75 19.93 -11.03
C THR A 325 -12.04 19.48 -9.59
N SER A 326 -12.98 18.54 -9.43
CA SER A 326 -13.30 17.94 -8.11
C SER A 326 -12.08 17.32 -7.43
N ARG A 327 -11.19 16.70 -8.21
CA ARG A 327 -9.93 16.14 -7.71
C ARG A 327 -8.98 17.20 -7.17
N ALA A 328 -8.89 18.36 -7.82
CA ALA A 328 -8.06 19.47 -7.34
C ALA A 328 -8.60 20.04 -6.03
N ALA A 329 -9.92 20.26 -5.94
CA ALA A 329 -10.58 20.73 -4.73
C ALA A 329 -10.40 19.76 -3.56
N ARG A 330 -10.55 18.45 -3.82
CA ARG A 330 -10.26 17.41 -2.83
C ARG A 330 -8.83 17.50 -2.32
N ASN A 331 -7.84 17.59 -3.21
CA ASN A 331 -6.44 17.73 -2.79
C ASN A 331 -6.21 18.96 -1.89
N LEU A 332 -6.76 20.13 -2.27
CA LEU A 332 -6.64 21.35 -1.46
C LEU A 332 -7.26 21.18 -0.06
N ALA A 333 -8.43 20.54 0.04
CA ALA A 333 -9.10 20.33 1.32
C ALA A 333 -8.24 19.55 2.33
N TYR A 334 -7.40 18.61 1.89
CA TYR A 334 -6.45 17.88 2.76
C TYR A 334 -5.08 18.57 2.90
N GLN A 335 -4.87 19.71 2.24
CA GLN A 335 -3.65 20.53 2.34
C GLN A 335 -3.83 21.75 3.25
N ASN A 336 -4.78 21.69 4.19
CA ASN A 336 -5.09 22.75 5.15
C ASN A 336 -5.77 24.00 4.54
N PHE A 337 -6.33 23.89 3.33
CA PHE A 337 -7.26 24.90 2.83
C PHE A 337 -8.65 24.67 3.43
N THR A 338 -9.30 25.76 3.80
CA THR A 338 -10.72 25.74 4.16
C THR A 338 -11.55 25.83 2.89
N VAL A 339 -12.17 24.72 2.51
CA VAL A 339 -13.02 24.58 1.33
C VAL A 339 -14.48 24.48 1.78
N ASN A 340 -15.32 25.41 1.33
CA ASN A 340 -16.72 25.54 1.75
C ASN A 340 -16.88 25.56 3.28
N GLY A 341 -16.00 26.30 3.98
CA GLY A 341 -15.99 26.41 5.43
C GLY A 341 -15.44 25.20 6.19
N LYS A 342 -14.95 24.15 5.51
CA LYS A 342 -14.43 22.92 6.14
C LYS A 342 -13.02 22.59 5.67
N THR A 343 -12.26 21.92 6.53
CA THR A 343 -10.88 21.47 6.26
C THR A 343 -10.79 19.97 6.49
N GLY A 344 -10.07 19.24 5.64
CA GLY A 344 -9.84 17.80 5.77
C GLY A 344 -11.07 16.92 5.49
N VAL A 345 -12.01 17.41 4.69
CA VAL A 345 -13.22 16.68 4.27
C VAL A 345 -13.40 16.82 2.77
N ASP A 346 -13.91 15.78 2.12
CA ASP A 346 -14.25 15.81 0.69
C ASP A 346 -15.33 16.89 0.44
N PRO A 347 -15.03 17.94 -0.35
CA PRO A 347 -15.97 19.05 -0.54
C PRO A 347 -17.02 18.72 -1.60
N SER A 348 -18.27 19.10 -1.34
CA SER A 348 -19.34 19.10 -2.35
C SER A 348 -19.27 20.40 -3.17
N PRO A 349 -19.50 20.38 -4.49
CA PRO A 349 -19.46 21.59 -5.31
C PRO A 349 -20.62 22.54 -4.96
N LEU A 350 -20.37 23.85 -5.06
CA LEU A 350 -21.42 24.87 -4.96
C LEU A 350 -22.28 24.90 -6.22
N PHE A 351 -21.63 24.80 -7.38
CA PHE A 351 -22.26 24.65 -8.69
C PHE A 351 -21.26 24.07 -9.68
N GLU A 352 -21.78 23.66 -10.84
CA GLU A 352 -21.04 23.04 -11.94
C GLU A 352 -21.08 23.95 -13.18
N VAL A 353 -19.95 24.05 -13.88
CA VAL A 353 -19.81 24.82 -15.12
C VAL A 353 -19.09 23.98 -16.16
N ASP A 354 -19.71 23.86 -17.33
CA ASP A 354 -19.10 23.24 -18.50
C ASP A 354 -17.87 24.04 -18.94
N GLY A 355 -16.73 23.35 -19.13
CA GLY A 355 -15.49 23.95 -19.59
C GLY A 355 -15.62 24.70 -20.91
N ALA A 356 -16.53 24.30 -21.79
CA ALA A 356 -16.79 25.03 -23.04
C ALA A 356 -17.31 26.45 -22.79
N LYS A 357 -18.05 26.66 -21.69
CA LYS A 357 -18.58 27.98 -21.29
C LYS A 357 -17.50 28.87 -20.66
N LEU A 358 -16.41 28.30 -20.16
CA LEU A 358 -15.30 29.07 -19.58
C LEU A 358 -14.38 29.70 -20.66
N ILE A 359 -14.52 29.27 -21.92
CA ILE A 359 -13.72 29.80 -23.04
C ILE A 359 -14.16 31.23 -23.34
N GLY A 360 -13.18 32.15 -23.42
CA GLY A 360 -13.42 33.56 -23.71
C GLY A 360 -13.61 34.44 -22.47
N LEU A 361 -13.55 33.88 -21.25
CA LEU A 361 -13.62 34.68 -20.03
C LEU A 361 -12.42 35.64 -19.92
N PRO A 362 -12.64 36.93 -19.63
CA PRO A 362 -11.57 37.88 -19.40
C PRO A 362 -10.92 37.64 -18.02
N LEU A 363 -9.59 37.54 -17.98
CA LEU A 363 -8.82 37.28 -16.76
C LEU A 363 -7.92 38.48 -16.41
N SER A 364 -7.62 38.64 -15.12
CA SER A 364 -6.66 39.60 -14.54
C SER A 364 -5.71 38.93 -13.57
#